data_AF-A0A1F4BNS0-F1
#
_entry.id   AF-A0A1F4BNS0-F1
#
_cell.length_a   1.000
_cell.length_b   1.000
_cell.length_c   1.000
_cell.angle_alpha   90.00
_cell.angle_beta   90.00
_cell.angle_gamma   90.00
#
_symmetry.space_group_name_H-M   'P 1'
#
loop_
_entity.id
_entity.type
_entity.pdbx_description
1 polymer ?
#
loop_
_entity_poly.entity_id
_entity_poly.type
_entity_poly.pdbx_seq_one_letter_code
_entity_poly.pdbx_strand_id
1 'polypeptide(L)' 'MKSNLYDEIVKLDVATRLQLAQDLLDSVASEAFSPPVTEEQRAELRARLAHHLARPEEDTVSLADIKTKLGVS' A
#
# COMPACT_ATOMS: atom_id res chain seq x y z
N MET A 1 -6.70 22.26 21.25
CA MET A 1 -5.27 22.55 21.09
C MET A 1 -4.62 21.33 20.47
N LYS A 2 -4.06 21.44 19.26
CA LYS A 2 -3.20 20.37 18.73
C LYS A 2 -1.91 20.41 19.54
N SER A 3 -1.70 19.39 20.38
CA SER A 3 -0.42 19.20 21.03
C SER A 3 0.66 19.11 19.95
N ASN A 4 1.77 19.81 20.14
CA ASN A 4 2.88 19.76 19.20
C ASN A 4 3.55 18.38 19.37
N LEU A 5 3.48 17.53 18.34
CA LEU A 5 4.01 16.17 18.36
C LEU A 5 5.48 16.13 18.81
N TYR A 6 6.25 17.17 18.48
CA TYR A 6 7.62 17.33 18.93
C TYR A 6 7.73 17.40 20.47
N ASP A 7 6.84 18.17 21.11
CA ASP A 7 6.83 18.32 22.57
C ASP A 7 6.44 17.01 23.28
N GLU A 8 5.71 16.12 22.61
CA GLU A 8 5.39 14.78 23.12
C GLU A 8 6.57 13.82 22.97
N ILE A 9 7.25 13.84 21.82
CA ILE A 9 8.43 13.01 21.58
C ILE A 9 9.55 13.36 22.56
N VAL A 10 9.74 14.64 22.90
CA VAL A 10 10.78 15.07 23.85
C VAL A 10 10.53 14.56 25.28
N LYS A 11 9.27 14.25 25.65
CA LYS A 11 8.92 13.69 26.96
C LYS A 11 9.24 12.21 27.10
N LEU A 12 9.50 11.51 26.01
CA LEU A 12 9.89 10.10 26.01
C LEU A 12 11.31 9.95 26.57
N ASP A 13 11.58 8.83 27.24
CA ASP A 13 12.93 8.49 27.67
C ASP A 13 13.86 8.22 26.47
N VAL A 14 15.17 8.19 26.72
CA VAL A 14 16.19 8.06 25.67
C VAL A 14 16.05 6.75 24.90
N ALA A 15 15.74 5.62 25.57
CA ALA A 15 15.61 4.34 24.91
C ALA A 15 14.38 4.31 24.00
N THR A 16 13.25 4.85 24.47
CA THR A 16 12.02 4.93 23.68
C THR A 16 12.16 5.84 22.46
N ARG A 17 12.89 6.97 22.58
CA ARG A 17 13.18 7.82 21.41
C ARG A 17 14.08 7.14 20.38
N LEU A 18 15.06 6.37 20.84
CA LEU A 18 15.92 5.60 19.95
C LEU A 18 15.15 4.51 19.22
N GLN A 19 14.26 3.80 19.92
CA GLN A 19 13.38 2.80 19.31
C GLN A 19 12.46 3.43 18.27
N LEU A 20 11.82 4.56 18.61
CA LEU A 20 10.98 5.29 17.65
C LEU A 20 11.75 5.69 16.39
N ALA A 21 13.01 6.13 16.51
CA ALA A 21 13.84 6.46 15.36
C ALA A 21 14.15 5.22 14.50
N GLN A 22 14.41 4.08 15.13
CA GLN A 22 14.64 2.81 14.43
C GLN A 22 13.37 2.33 13.73
N ASP A 23 12.22 2.37 14.40
CA ASP A 23 10.93 1.99 13.83
C ASP A 23 10.56 2.85 12.61
N LEU A 24 10.88 4.15 12.64
CA LEU A 24 10.67 5.04 11.50
C LEU A 24 11.61 4.71 10.33
N LEU A 25 12.87 4.39 10.61
CA LEU A 25 13.83 3.97 9.59
C LEU A 25 13.42 2.61 8.98
N ASP A 26 12.99 1.67 9.82
CA ASP A 26 12.47 0.38 9.39
C ASP A 26 11.19 0.54 8.57
N SER A 27 10.31 1.46 8.95
CA SER A 27 9.12 1.81 8.15
C SER A 27 9.51 2.25 6.75
N VAL A 28 10.47 3.18 6.61
CA VAL A 28 10.95 3.66 5.30
C VAL A 28 11.64 2.54 4.51
N ALA A 29 12.45 1.71 5.17
CA ALA A 29 13.12 0.58 4.53
C ALA A 29 12.14 -0.52 4.09
N SER A 30 11.07 -0.72 4.86
CA SER A 30 9.98 -1.67 4.58
C SER A 30 8.94 -1.12 3.61
N GLU A 31 8.96 0.19 3.34
CA GLU A 31 8.24 0.82 2.25
C GLU A 31 8.89 0.38 0.94
N ALA A 32 8.65 -0.89 0.61
CA ALA A 32 8.89 -1.43 -0.71
C ALA A 32 8.02 -0.57 -1.63
N PHE A 33 8.65 0.37 -2.34
CA PHE A 33 8.08 0.92 -3.54
C PHE A 33 7.65 -0.29 -4.35
N SER A 34 6.33 -0.58 -4.38
CA SER A 34 5.81 -1.62 -5.25
C SER A 34 6.42 -1.34 -6.61
N PRO A 35 7.09 -2.32 -7.23
CA PRO A 35 7.81 -2.08 -8.46
C PRO A 35 6.87 -1.33 -9.40
N PRO A 36 7.32 -0.23 -10.02
CA PRO A 36 6.45 0.55 -10.88
C PRO A 36 5.84 -0.40 -11.90
N VAL A 37 4.51 -0.31 -12.05
CA VAL A 37 3.75 -1.14 -12.98
C VAL A 37 4.42 -1.07 -14.35
N THR A 38 4.77 -2.24 -14.91
CA THR A 38 5.44 -2.30 -16.22
C THR A 38 4.52 -1.73 -17.30
N GLU A 39 5.08 -1.38 -18.46
CA GLU A 39 4.24 -0.84 -19.53
C GLU A 39 3.25 -1.88 -20.07
N GLU A 40 3.62 -3.16 -20.05
CA GLU A 40 2.75 -4.28 -20.39
C GLU A 40 1.57 -4.38 -19.41
N GLN A 41 1.86 -4.30 -18.10
CA GLN A 41 0.82 -4.30 -17.07
C GLN A 41 -0.08 -3.06 -17.17
N ARG A 42 0.49 -1.89 -17.53
CA ARG A 42 -0.28 -0.65 -17.75
C ARG A 42 -1.16 -0.73 -18.99
N ALA A 43 -0.68 -1.35 -20.06
CA ALA A 43 -1.47 -1.59 -21.27
C ALA A 43 -2.65 -2.52 -20.97
N GLU A 44 -2.42 -3.60 -20.23
CA GLU A 44 -3.47 -4.53 -19.79
C GLU A 44 -4.51 -3.85 -18.90
N LEU A 45 -4.08 -3.03 -17.92
CA LEU A 45 -5.00 -2.26 -17.07
C LEU A 45 -5.91 -1.34 -17.89
N ARG A 46 -5.34 -0.63 -18.88
CA ARG A 46 -6.12 0.24 -19.79
C ARG A 46 -7.11 -0.57 -20.63
N ALA A 47 -6.71 -1.73 -21.15
CA ALA A 47 -7.57 -2.60 -21.93
C ALA A 47 -8.76 -3.12 -21.10
N ARG A 48 -8.50 -3.61 -19.88
CA ARG A 48 -9.54 -4.08 -18.96
C ARG A 48 -10.50 -2.97 -18.54
N LEU A 49 -9.98 -1.78 -18.26
CA LEU A 49 -10.81 -0.63 -17.92
C LEU A 49 -11.72 -0.24 -19.09
N ALA A 50 -11.18 -0.15 -20.31
CA ALA A 50 -11.97 0.16 -21.50
C ALA A 50 -13.05 -0.91 -21.76
N HIS A 51 -12.72 -2.18 -21.55
CA HIS A 51 -13.66 -3.29 -21.68
C HIS A 51 -14.81 -3.18 -20.68
N HIS A 52 -14.49 -2.97 -19.40
CA HIS A 52 -15.50 -2.83 -18.34
C HIS A 52 -16.39 -1.59 -18.55
N LEU A 53 -15.81 -0.46 -18.98
CA LEU A 53 -16.59 0.74 -19.30
C LEU A 53 -17.55 0.52 -20.48
N ALA A 54 -17.21 -0.35 -21.43
CA ALA A 54 -18.07 -0.71 -22.54
C ALA A 54 -19.13 -1.77 -22.19
N ARG A 55 -18.91 -2.55 -21.12
CA ARG A 55 -19.77 -3.66 -20.65
C ARG A 55 -19.85 -3.68 -19.11
N PRO A 56 -20.45 -2.66 -18.49
CA PRO A 56 -20.50 -2.57 -17.04
C PRO A 56 -21.36 -3.68 -16.39
N GLU A 57 -22.29 -4.27 -17.14
CA GLU A 57 -23.18 -5.35 -16.71
C GLU A 57 -22.55 -6.74 -16.73
N GLU A 58 -21.36 -6.89 -17.32
CA GLU A 58 -20.66 -8.16 -17.38
C GLU A 58 -20.13 -8.55 -15.99
N ASP A 59 -20.31 -9.83 -15.64
CA ASP A 59 -19.90 -10.34 -14.33
C ASP A 59 -18.40 -10.12 -14.09
N THR A 60 -18.06 -9.36 -13.05
CA THR A 60 -16.68 -9.17 -12.60
C THR A 60 -16.33 -10.16 -11.49
N VAL A 61 -15.08 -10.60 -11.45
CA VAL A 61 -14.53 -11.37 -10.32
C VAL A 61 -13.86 -10.43 -9.32
N SER A 62 -14.04 -10.67 -8.02
CA SER A 62 -13.35 -9.88 -7.00
C SER A 62 -11.88 -10.28 -6.92
N LEU A 63 -11.02 -9.38 -6.43
CA LEU A 63 -9.62 -9.71 -6.15
C LEU A 63 -9.50 -10.86 -5.14
N ALA A 64 -10.43 -10.95 -4.19
CA ALA A 64 -10.50 -12.05 -3.24
C ALA A 64 -10.74 -13.39 -3.96
N ASP A 65 -11.70 -13.45 -4.90
CA ASP A 65 -11.98 -14.67 -5.67
C ASP A 65 -10.78 -15.10 -6.52
N ILE A 66 -10.08 -14.13 -7.13
CA ILE A 66 -8.86 -14.40 -7.89
C ILE A 66 -7.78 -14.99 -6.98
N LYS A 67 -7.57 -14.41 -5.80
CA LYS A 67 -6.61 -14.88 -4.80
C LYS A 67 -6.92 -16.30 -4.33
N THR A 68 -8.18 -16.56 -3.99
CA THR A 68 -8.66 -17.90 -3.60
C THR A 68 -8.42 -18.92 -4.71
N LYS A 69 -8.71 -18.57 -5.97
CA LYS A 69 -8.48 -19.45 -7.12
C LYS A 69 -7.01 -19.75 -7.38
N LEU A 70 -6.13 -18.79 -7.12
CA LEU A 70 -4.68 -18.92 -7.31
C LEU A 70 -3.96 -19.51 -6.09
N GLY A 71 -4.66 -19.75 -4.98
CA GLY A 71 -4.06 -20.24 -3.74
C GLY A 71 -3.12 -19.23 -3.08
N VAL A 72 -3.26 -17.94 -3.39
CA VAL A 72 -2.45 -16.85 -2.82
C VAL A 72 -3.27 -16.17 -1.73
N SER A 73 -2.75 -16.13 -0.50
CA SER A 73 -3.38 -15.40 0.62
C SER A 73 -3.05 -13.91 0.56
#